data_AF-A0A959Y3A7-F1
#
_entry.id   AF-A0A959Y3A7-F1
#
_cell.length_a   1.000
_cell.length_b   1.000
_cell.length_c   1.000
_cell.angle_alpha   90.00
_cell.angle_beta   90.00
_cell.angle_gamma   90.00
#
_symmetry.space_group_name_H-M   'P 1'
#
loop_
_entity.id
_entity.type
_entity.pdbx_description
1 polymer ?
#
loop_
_entity_poly.entity_id
_entity_poly.type
_entity_poly.pdbx_seq_one_letter_code
_entity_poly.pdbx_strand_id
1 'polypeptide(L)'
;NNAANFLATYGFAADQDIGAGGPADSNGDDQVALIDNSSSIVDIFGVPGEDGTGTCHEFEDGRAERIASVTSGTATWNEAEWNIWNDGPSGAVCTSITFTAQDAPGIFDPGAWIGAGGPSCGITLGTENASCNSTTTGPGNDTYDLSIPYTGVDAGTTVVNNSGSGTIGGDDPAVVSNGTILISGISEDDAYSVTFTSPCDALTVSGAAPSCEPAPTVDLVINEVLSDPGTVVDANGDGTFSSTQDEFVEIVNNGASDVDLSGWALNDGAGLKHTFPGGSVVSAGCAVVVFG
;
A
#
# COMPACT_ATOMS: atom_id res chain seq x y z
N ASN A 1 -30.80 24.70 23.69
CA ASN A 1 -30.39 25.15 22.35
C ASN A 1 -29.38 26.30 22.45
N ASN A 2 -28.15 26.14 21.94
CA ASN A 2 -27.07 27.15 21.96
C ASN A 2 -26.08 26.90 20.81
N ALA A 3 -26.22 27.66 19.71
CA ALA A 3 -25.35 27.54 18.53
C ALA A 3 -23.84 27.74 18.80
N ALA A 4 -23.45 28.57 19.79
CA ALA A 4 -22.05 28.78 20.10
C ALA A 4 -21.41 27.53 20.73
N ASN A 5 -22.15 26.84 21.59
CA ASN A 5 -21.71 25.56 22.15
C ASN A 5 -21.66 24.48 21.06
N PHE A 6 -22.63 24.43 20.15
CA PHE A 6 -22.59 23.51 18.99
C PHE A 6 -21.32 23.71 18.16
N LEU A 7 -21.01 24.96 17.78
CA LEU A 7 -19.80 25.30 17.04
C LEU A 7 -18.53 24.90 17.79
N ALA A 8 -18.48 25.13 19.10
CA ALA A 8 -17.35 24.74 19.92
C ALA A 8 -17.19 23.21 20.00
N THR A 9 -18.30 22.46 20.02
CA THR A 9 -18.30 21.00 20.12
C THR A 9 -17.95 20.32 18.79
N TYR A 10 -18.52 20.76 17.68
CA TYR A 10 -18.39 20.08 16.38
C TYR A 10 -17.50 20.79 15.37
N GLY A 11 -17.00 21.98 15.68
CA GLY A 11 -16.03 22.71 14.85
C GLY A 11 -16.63 23.44 13.64
N PHE A 12 -17.94 23.40 13.44
CA PHE A 12 -18.65 24.17 12.42
C PHE A 12 -19.99 24.72 12.94
N ALA A 13 -20.48 25.79 12.32
CA ALA A 13 -21.74 26.41 12.72
C ALA A 13 -22.92 25.60 12.18
N ALA A 14 -23.94 25.35 13.00
CA ALA A 14 -25.21 24.82 12.51
C ALA A 14 -25.83 25.81 11.50
N ASP A 15 -26.45 25.29 10.45
CA ASP A 15 -27.09 26.13 9.42
C ASP A 15 -28.28 26.92 9.98
N GLN A 16 -28.99 26.35 10.96
CA GLN A 16 -30.11 27.00 11.66
C GLN A 16 -30.11 26.65 13.15
N ASP A 17 -30.45 27.65 13.97
CA ASP A 17 -30.79 27.49 15.39
C ASP A 17 -32.28 27.87 15.55
N ILE A 18 -33.13 26.86 15.72
CA ILE A 18 -34.60 27.02 15.75
C ILE A 18 -35.19 27.17 17.16
N GLY A 19 -34.35 27.29 18.20
CA GLY A 19 -34.83 27.39 19.59
C GLY A 19 -35.39 26.07 20.16
N ALA A 20 -36.32 26.16 21.12
CA ALA A 20 -36.90 25.01 21.83
C ALA A 20 -38.30 24.64 21.29
N GLY A 21 -38.75 23.41 21.54
CA GLY A 21 -40.05 22.88 21.10
C GLY A 21 -40.14 22.51 19.62
N GLY A 22 -39.00 22.34 18.95
CA GLY A 22 -38.90 21.86 17.57
C GLY A 22 -38.40 20.40 17.51
N PRO A 23 -38.27 19.81 16.31
CA PRO A 23 -37.85 18.41 16.14
C PRO A 23 -36.42 18.12 16.63
N ALA A 24 -35.59 19.15 16.85
CA ALA A 24 -34.24 19.03 17.41
C ALA A 24 -34.21 19.19 18.96
N ASP A 25 -35.37 19.20 19.61
CA ASP A 25 -35.58 19.29 21.05
C ASP A 25 -36.41 18.09 21.54
N SER A 26 -36.09 16.91 21.02
CA SER A 26 -36.78 15.65 21.29
C SER A 26 -36.32 15.00 22.60
N ASN A 27 -37.23 14.32 23.29
CA ASN A 27 -36.93 13.47 24.45
C ASN A 27 -36.74 11.98 24.11
N GLY A 28 -36.66 11.62 22.82
CA GLY A 28 -36.32 10.27 22.37
C GLY A 28 -37.50 9.41 21.91
N ASP A 29 -38.75 9.84 22.12
CA ASP A 29 -39.97 9.15 21.69
C ASP A 29 -40.72 9.91 20.57
N ASP A 30 -40.14 11.00 20.06
CA ASP A 30 -40.75 11.80 19.00
C ASP A 30 -40.52 11.22 17.60
N GLN A 31 -41.46 11.52 16.70
CA GLN A 31 -41.27 11.30 15.27
C GLN A 31 -40.73 12.54 14.58
N VAL A 32 -39.86 12.32 13.59
CA VAL A 32 -39.29 13.39 12.78
C VAL A 32 -39.56 13.11 11.31
N ALA A 33 -40.30 14.01 10.65
CA ALA A 33 -40.63 13.90 9.24
C ALA A 33 -40.10 15.12 8.47
N LEU A 34 -39.46 14.86 7.33
CA LEU A 34 -39.17 15.88 6.33
C LEU A 34 -40.38 16.00 5.39
N ILE A 35 -40.96 17.19 5.29
CA ILE A 35 -42.19 17.44 4.52
C ILE A 35 -41.89 18.45 3.40
N ASP A 36 -42.35 18.18 2.19
CA ASP A 36 -42.18 19.07 1.04
C ASP A 36 -43.24 20.19 0.97
N ASN A 37 -43.11 21.05 -0.03
CA ASN A 37 -44.04 22.16 -0.28
C ASN A 37 -45.47 21.74 -0.66
N SER A 38 -45.66 20.45 -0.98
CA SER A 38 -46.94 19.85 -1.32
C SER A 38 -47.56 19.10 -0.14
N SER A 39 -46.97 19.24 1.06
CA SER A 39 -47.38 18.53 2.28
C SER A 39 -47.22 17.00 2.20
N SER A 40 -46.33 16.52 1.33
CA SER A 40 -45.97 15.11 1.25
C SER A 40 -44.75 14.83 2.13
N ILE A 41 -44.73 13.67 2.79
CA ILE A 41 -43.57 13.21 3.53
C ILE A 41 -42.51 12.78 2.51
N VAL A 42 -41.31 13.37 2.60
CA VAL A 42 -40.13 13.04 1.80
C VAL A 42 -39.34 11.93 2.47
N ASP A 43 -39.17 12.01 3.78
CA ASP A 43 -38.48 11.01 4.61
C ASP A 43 -39.02 11.06 6.04
N ILE A 44 -38.91 9.94 6.77
CA ILE A 44 -39.43 9.85 8.14
C ILE A 44 -38.62 8.93 9.05
N PHE A 45 -38.46 9.37 10.29
CA PHE A 45 -38.12 8.55 11.44
C PHE A 45 -39.35 8.44 12.37
N GLY A 46 -39.76 7.22 12.69
CA GLY A 46 -40.96 6.90 13.47
C GLY A 46 -42.26 6.79 12.68
N VAL A 47 -43.31 6.31 13.36
CA VAL A 47 -44.63 6.08 12.77
C VAL A 47 -45.53 7.32 12.99
N PRO A 48 -46.09 7.94 11.93
CA PRO A 48 -46.87 9.17 12.07
C PRO A 48 -48.02 9.05 13.10
N GLY A 49 -47.94 9.87 14.16
CA GLY A 49 -49.00 9.98 15.17
C GLY A 49 -49.01 8.87 16.22
N GLU A 50 -47.97 8.03 16.25
CA GLU A 50 -47.70 7.11 17.37
C GLU A 50 -46.91 7.85 18.47
N ASP A 51 -46.94 7.35 19.70
CA ASP A 51 -46.01 7.77 20.75
C ASP A 51 -44.85 6.77 20.71
N GLY A 52 -43.62 7.26 20.57
CA GLY A 52 -42.44 6.40 20.43
C GLY A 52 -42.15 5.55 21.66
N THR A 53 -42.75 5.88 22.82
CA THR A 53 -42.50 5.22 24.10
C THR A 53 -42.56 3.69 24.01
N GLY A 54 -41.41 3.03 24.09
CA GLY A 54 -41.29 1.57 24.07
C GLY A 54 -41.55 0.91 22.71
N THR A 55 -41.54 1.68 21.63
CA THR A 55 -41.66 1.20 20.24
C THR A 55 -40.30 1.01 19.58
N CYS A 56 -40.27 0.65 18.29
CA CYS A 56 -39.02 0.51 17.52
C CYS A 56 -38.42 1.82 17.00
N HIS A 57 -39.01 2.97 17.34
CA HIS A 57 -38.47 4.30 17.04
C HIS A 57 -38.22 5.13 18.30
N GLU A 58 -38.06 4.45 19.44
CA GLU A 58 -37.51 5.01 20.68
C GLU A 58 -35.99 5.14 20.58
N PHE A 59 -35.44 6.28 21.00
CA PHE A 59 -34.02 6.58 21.05
C PHE A 59 -33.64 7.49 22.25
N GLU A 60 -34.38 7.39 23.37
CA GLU A 60 -34.08 8.11 24.63
C GLU A 60 -32.60 7.92 25.04
N ASP A 61 -31.97 9.04 25.39
CA ASP A 61 -30.53 9.22 25.67
C ASP A 61 -29.59 8.52 24.68
N GLY A 62 -30.05 8.36 23.43
CA GLY A 62 -29.44 7.52 22.42
C GLY A 62 -29.19 8.24 21.10
N ARG A 63 -29.20 7.47 20.01
CA ARG A 63 -28.89 7.94 18.65
C ARG A 63 -29.74 7.18 17.64
N ALA A 64 -30.31 7.90 16.69
CA ALA A 64 -30.87 7.32 15.47
C ALA A 64 -30.02 7.73 14.28
N GLU A 65 -29.46 6.75 13.56
CA GLU A 65 -28.68 6.97 12.35
C GLU A 65 -29.18 6.05 11.24
N ARG A 66 -29.36 6.57 10.03
CA ARG A 66 -29.75 5.73 8.90
C ARG A 66 -28.60 4.79 8.51
N ILE A 67 -28.89 3.58 8.05
CA ILE A 67 -27.84 2.67 7.57
C ILE A 67 -27.22 3.17 6.26
N ALA A 68 -25.94 2.86 6.06
CA ALA A 68 -25.14 3.32 4.92
C ALA A 68 -25.71 2.97 3.54
N SER A 69 -26.40 1.84 3.41
CA SER A 69 -26.97 1.39 2.13
C SER A 69 -28.22 2.15 1.70
N VAL A 70 -28.87 2.90 2.60
CA VAL A 70 -30.12 3.59 2.31
C VAL A 70 -29.83 5.00 1.80
N THR A 71 -29.70 5.13 0.50
CA THR A 71 -29.26 6.38 -0.18
C THR A 71 -30.42 7.25 -0.67
N SER A 72 -31.65 6.98 -0.23
CA SER A 72 -32.84 7.75 -0.62
C SER A 72 -33.83 7.78 0.54
N GLY A 73 -34.53 8.90 0.72
CA GLY A 73 -35.57 9.05 1.73
C GLY A 73 -36.81 8.21 1.42
N THR A 74 -37.51 7.78 2.47
CA THR A 74 -38.71 6.94 2.38
C THR A 74 -39.84 7.58 3.17
N ALA A 75 -41.00 7.77 2.54
CA ALA A 75 -42.17 8.39 3.18
C ALA A 75 -42.88 7.51 4.22
N THR A 76 -42.40 6.28 4.44
CA THR A 76 -42.99 5.28 5.32
C THR A 76 -41.90 4.70 6.21
N TRP A 77 -42.18 4.63 7.51
CA TRP A 77 -41.27 4.06 8.49
C TRP A 77 -40.87 2.63 8.14
N ASN A 78 -39.56 2.36 8.20
CA ASN A 78 -38.98 1.04 8.07
C ASN A 78 -37.81 0.92 9.03
N GLU A 79 -38.00 0.18 10.12
CA GLU A 79 -36.98 -0.02 11.16
C GLU A 79 -35.64 -0.51 10.60
N ALA A 80 -35.67 -1.41 9.61
CA ALA A 80 -34.46 -2.02 9.05
C ALA A 80 -33.55 -1.02 8.30
N GLU A 81 -34.00 0.22 8.11
CA GLU A 81 -33.22 1.29 7.48
C GLU A 81 -32.40 2.11 8.48
N TRP A 82 -32.47 1.79 9.78
CA TRP A 82 -31.86 2.58 10.85
C TRP A 82 -31.00 1.73 11.80
N ASN A 83 -29.87 2.28 12.23
CA ASN A 83 -29.16 1.88 13.43
C ASN A 83 -29.66 2.75 14.58
N ILE A 84 -30.23 2.14 15.61
CA ILE A 84 -30.80 2.86 16.74
C ILE A 84 -30.10 2.43 18.02
N TRP A 85 -29.72 3.41 18.84
CA TRP A 85 -29.27 3.25 20.20
C TRP A 85 -30.27 3.91 21.14
N ASN A 86 -30.60 3.25 22.23
CA ASN A 86 -31.65 3.67 23.17
C ASN A 86 -31.35 3.08 24.56
N ASP A 87 -31.55 3.83 25.65
CA ASP A 87 -31.55 3.27 27.01
C ASP A 87 -32.89 3.37 27.75
N GLY A 88 -33.91 3.92 27.09
CA GLY A 88 -35.29 4.02 27.56
C GLY A 88 -36.04 2.69 27.60
N PRO A 89 -37.34 2.72 27.96
CA PRO A 89 -38.16 1.52 28.10
C PRO A 89 -38.26 0.73 26.79
N SER A 90 -38.26 -0.61 26.88
CA SER A 90 -38.41 -1.51 25.72
C SER A 90 -39.70 -2.32 25.82
N GLY A 91 -40.72 -1.95 25.04
CA GLY A 91 -41.98 -2.70 24.92
C GLY A 91 -42.06 -3.58 23.66
N ALA A 92 -41.40 -3.16 22.58
CA ALA A 92 -41.41 -3.83 21.28
C ALA A 92 -40.21 -4.76 21.08
N VAL A 93 -40.36 -5.77 20.21
CA VAL A 93 -39.27 -6.64 19.77
C VAL A 93 -38.71 -6.06 18.47
N CYS A 94 -37.60 -5.35 18.57
CA CYS A 94 -36.94 -4.66 17.46
C CYS A 94 -35.61 -5.35 17.14
N THR A 95 -35.25 -5.35 15.86
CA THR A 95 -34.03 -5.99 15.33
C THR A 95 -32.86 -5.02 15.15
N SER A 96 -33.14 -3.73 15.08
CA SER A 96 -32.18 -2.68 14.72
C SER A 96 -31.84 -1.74 15.88
N ILE A 97 -32.28 -2.10 17.10
CA ILE A 97 -32.00 -1.36 18.34
C ILE A 97 -30.89 -2.03 19.15
N THR A 98 -29.91 -1.22 19.55
CA THR A 98 -28.92 -1.55 20.58
C THR A 98 -29.29 -0.84 21.88
N PHE A 99 -29.55 -1.59 22.95
CA PHE A 99 -29.98 -1.02 24.24
C PHE A 99 -28.80 -0.44 25.05
N THR A 100 -28.35 0.76 24.70
CA THR A 100 -27.30 1.52 25.38
C THR A 100 -27.41 3.00 25.06
N ALA A 101 -27.13 3.86 26.04
CA ALA A 101 -27.04 5.29 25.85
C ALA A 101 -25.89 5.67 24.89
N GLN A 102 -25.99 6.85 24.28
CA GLN A 102 -24.95 7.48 23.46
C GLN A 102 -24.76 8.94 23.85
N ASP A 103 -23.60 9.25 24.44
CA ASP A 103 -23.27 10.61 24.84
C ASP A 103 -22.65 11.42 23.69
N ALA A 104 -23.14 12.65 23.46
CA ALA A 104 -22.49 13.62 22.59
C ALA A 104 -21.26 14.26 23.28
N PRO A 105 -20.16 14.56 22.55
CA PRO A 105 -19.99 14.44 21.10
C PRO A 105 -19.66 13.03 20.58
N GLY A 106 -19.43 12.05 21.46
CA GLY A 106 -19.04 10.65 21.19
C GLY A 106 -18.98 10.20 19.73
N ILE A 107 -19.99 9.41 19.32
CA ILE A 107 -20.11 8.89 17.94
C ILE A 107 -20.94 9.80 17.03
N PHE A 108 -21.21 11.04 17.46
CA PHE A 108 -22.03 11.97 16.69
C PHE A 108 -21.13 12.79 15.75
N ASP A 109 -21.47 12.75 14.47
CA ASP A 109 -20.72 13.34 13.37
C ASP A 109 -21.65 14.18 12.47
N PRO A 110 -22.32 15.22 13.02
CA PRO A 110 -23.25 16.03 12.23
C PRO A 110 -22.54 16.60 11.00
N GLY A 111 -23.21 16.51 9.84
CA GLY A 111 -22.64 16.90 8.54
C GLY A 111 -21.93 15.76 7.79
N ALA A 112 -21.65 14.62 8.43
CA ALA A 112 -21.21 13.41 7.77
C ALA A 112 -22.41 12.50 7.45
N TRP A 113 -22.28 11.73 6.36
CA TRP A 113 -23.25 10.71 5.99
C TRP A 113 -22.53 9.36 5.93
N ILE A 114 -22.93 8.40 6.76
CA ILE A 114 -22.29 7.07 6.83
C ILE A 114 -22.34 6.31 5.49
N GLY A 115 -23.32 6.63 4.63
CA GLY A 115 -23.44 6.07 3.28
C GLY A 115 -22.77 6.91 2.19
N ALA A 116 -22.23 8.09 2.50
CA ALA A 116 -21.43 8.82 1.54
C ALA A 116 -20.10 8.08 1.49
N GLY A 117 -19.72 7.60 0.31
CA GLY A 117 -18.30 7.39 0.09
C GLY A 117 -17.62 8.70 0.49
N GLY A 118 -16.63 8.65 1.38
CA GLY A 118 -15.76 9.81 1.63
C GLY A 118 -15.30 10.40 0.28
N PRO A 119 -14.87 11.67 0.22
CA PRO A 119 -14.50 12.29 -1.04
C PRO A 119 -13.61 11.31 -1.82
N SER A 120 -14.15 10.82 -2.93
CA SER A 120 -13.57 9.69 -3.62
C SER A 120 -12.32 10.20 -4.29
N CYS A 121 -11.17 9.66 -3.93
CA CYS A 121 -9.91 10.02 -4.58
C CYS A 121 -10.04 9.94 -6.10
N GLY A 122 -9.92 11.10 -6.77
CA GLY A 122 -9.97 11.23 -8.22
C GLY A 122 -8.70 10.77 -8.92
N ILE A 123 -7.73 10.23 -8.18
CA ILE A 123 -6.43 9.80 -8.68
C ILE A 123 -6.34 8.27 -8.66
N THR A 124 -5.80 7.70 -9.72
CA THR A 124 -5.42 6.28 -9.79
C THR A 124 -3.93 6.19 -10.12
N LEU A 125 -3.18 5.48 -9.29
CA LEU A 125 -1.74 5.29 -9.48
C LEU A 125 -1.47 4.21 -10.52
N GLY A 126 -0.46 4.44 -11.34
CA GLY A 126 0.14 3.44 -12.22
C GLY A 126 1.29 2.71 -11.54
N THR A 127 1.96 1.85 -12.30
CA THR A 127 3.13 1.09 -11.82
C THR A 127 4.31 2.02 -11.59
N GLU A 128 4.84 1.99 -10.39
CA GLU A 128 6.03 2.71 -9.98
C GLU A 128 7.31 2.16 -10.63
N ASN A 129 8.30 3.02 -10.82
CA ASN A 129 9.60 2.65 -11.35
C ASN A 129 10.72 3.29 -10.51
N ALA A 130 11.56 2.46 -9.89
CA ALA A 130 12.74 2.90 -9.16
C ALA A 130 13.99 2.67 -10.01
N SER A 131 14.79 3.72 -10.22
CA SER A 131 15.99 3.67 -11.05
C SER A 131 17.18 4.26 -10.32
N CYS A 132 18.27 3.51 -10.24
CA CYS A 132 19.54 3.99 -9.68
C CYS A 132 20.10 5.17 -10.50
N ASN A 133 20.61 6.17 -9.80
CA ASN A 133 21.26 7.35 -10.37
C ASN A 133 22.75 7.07 -10.66
N SER A 134 23.35 6.20 -9.84
CA SER A 134 24.71 5.69 -9.97
C SER A 134 24.76 4.25 -9.47
N THR A 135 25.80 3.54 -9.86
CA THR A 135 26.05 2.16 -9.39
C THR A 135 27.53 2.01 -9.06
N THR A 136 27.88 2.17 -7.80
CA THR A 136 29.22 2.10 -7.25
C THR A 136 29.28 1.07 -6.13
N THR A 137 30.46 0.52 -5.86
CA THR A 137 30.55 -0.55 -4.87
C THR A 137 30.53 0.00 -3.44
N GLY A 138 29.60 -0.47 -2.62
CA GLY A 138 29.58 -0.27 -1.18
C GLY A 138 28.28 0.36 -0.69
N PRO A 139 27.89 0.11 0.57
CA PRO A 139 26.58 0.50 1.08
C PRO A 139 26.43 2.01 1.28
N GLY A 140 25.25 2.54 0.96
CA GLY A 140 24.82 3.90 1.29
C GLY A 140 25.60 5.00 0.57
N ASN A 141 26.22 4.68 -0.56
CA ASN A 141 27.00 5.62 -1.35
C ASN A 141 26.28 6.08 -2.62
N ASP A 142 25.22 5.38 -3.01
CA ASP A 142 24.42 5.65 -4.19
C ASP A 142 23.01 6.14 -3.84
N THR A 143 22.34 6.65 -4.86
CA THR A 143 20.94 7.10 -4.76
C THR A 143 20.13 6.57 -5.92
N TYR A 144 18.82 6.56 -5.77
CA TYR A 144 17.87 6.24 -6.83
C TYR A 144 16.72 7.23 -6.87
N ASP A 145 16.09 7.31 -8.04
CA ASP A 145 14.90 8.10 -8.29
C ASP A 145 13.69 7.18 -8.43
N LEU A 146 12.58 7.56 -7.80
CA LEU A 146 11.29 6.88 -7.91
C LEU A 146 10.31 7.70 -8.75
N SER A 147 9.78 7.10 -9.80
CA SER A 147 8.73 7.67 -10.65
C SER A 147 7.41 6.93 -10.42
N ILE A 148 6.35 7.67 -10.09
CA ILE A 148 5.00 7.14 -9.87
C ILE A 148 4.06 7.82 -10.87
N PRO A 149 3.73 7.18 -12.00
CA PRO A 149 2.74 7.70 -12.92
C PRO A 149 1.35 7.66 -12.28
N TYR A 150 0.48 8.60 -12.61
CA TYR A 150 -0.90 8.59 -12.18
C TYR A 150 -1.86 9.06 -13.27
N THR A 151 -3.13 8.73 -13.12
CA THR A 151 -4.24 9.25 -13.94
C THR A 151 -5.25 9.95 -13.05
N GLY A 152 -5.98 10.91 -13.62
CA GLY A 152 -6.93 11.74 -12.88
C GLY A 152 -6.30 12.99 -12.24
N VAL A 153 -7.05 13.65 -11.37
CA VAL A 153 -6.68 14.89 -10.64
C VAL A 153 -7.59 15.00 -9.42
N ASP A 154 -7.08 15.47 -8.28
CA ASP A 154 -7.92 15.70 -7.10
C ASP A 154 -7.50 16.94 -6.31
N ALA A 155 -8.35 17.97 -6.34
CA ALA A 155 -8.02 19.28 -5.77
C ALA A 155 -7.85 19.20 -4.25
N GLY A 156 -6.71 19.68 -3.76
CA GLY A 156 -6.40 19.73 -2.32
C GLY A 156 -5.62 18.53 -1.80
N THR A 157 -5.40 17.49 -2.59
CA THR A 157 -4.45 16.43 -2.23
C THR A 157 -3.00 16.94 -2.30
N THR A 158 -2.12 16.40 -1.46
CA THR A 158 -0.69 16.68 -1.49
C THR A 158 0.08 15.37 -1.34
N VAL A 159 1.28 15.32 -1.91
CA VAL A 159 2.18 14.16 -1.84
C VAL A 159 3.08 14.32 -0.62
N VAL A 160 3.27 13.23 0.13
CA VAL A 160 4.16 13.16 1.29
C VAL A 160 5.18 12.05 1.05
N ASN A 161 6.46 12.40 1.15
CA ASN A 161 7.57 11.45 1.09
C ASN A 161 7.96 11.00 2.51
N ASN A 162 7.80 9.70 2.77
CA ASN A 162 8.15 9.04 4.03
C ASN A 162 9.37 8.12 3.88
N SER A 163 10.08 8.16 2.75
CA SER A 163 11.20 7.27 2.41
C SER A 163 12.48 7.54 3.20
N GLY A 164 12.47 8.29 4.31
CA GLY A 164 13.68 8.67 5.06
C GLY A 164 14.59 9.71 4.36
N SER A 165 14.66 9.68 3.03
CA SER A 165 15.44 10.57 2.16
C SER A 165 14.71 10.88 0.84
N GLY A 166 15.34 11.66 -0.03
CA GLY A 166 14.79 12.09 -1.32
C GLY A 166 13.94 13.36 -1.28
N THR A 167 13.76 13.98 -2.44
CA THR A 167 13.02 15.24 -2.63
C THR A 167 11.82 15.03 -3.55
N ILE A 168 10.65 15.52 -3.14
CA ILE A 168 9.43 15.49 -3.95
C ILE A 168 9.55 16.47 -5.12
N GLY A 169 9.21 16.01 -6.32
CA GLY A 169 9.10 16.76 -7.56
C GLY A 169 8.09 16.11 -8.52
N GLY A 170 8.19 16.43 -9.80
CA GLY A 170 7.22 15.99 -10.81
C GLY A 170 5.98 16.90 -10.88
N ASP A 171 4.85 16.31 -11.29
CA ASP A 171 3.57 17.00 -11.44
C ASP A 171 2.77 17.03 -10.14
N ASP A 172 2.13 18.16 -9.85
CA ASP A 172 1.23 18.32 -8.70
C ASP A 172 -0.15 17.71 -9.01
N PRO A 173 -0.54 16.59 -8.37
CA PRO A 173 -1.80 15.90 -8.65
C PRO A 173 -3.05 16.67 -8.20
N ALA A 174 -2.90 17.80 -7.49
CA ALA A 174 -4.01 18.69 -7.18
C ALA A 174 -4.45 19.57 -8.36
N VAL A 175 -3.56 19.78 -9.34
CA VAL A 175 -3.77 20.75 -10.43
C VAL A 175 -3.41 20.23 -11.81
N VAL A 176 -2.62 19.16 -11.90
CA VAL A 176 -2.25 18.50 -13.15
C VAL A 176 -3.01 17.20 -13.29
N SER A 177 -3.71 17.02 -14.42
CA SER A 177 -4.35 15.75 -14.74
C SER A 177 -3.39 14.83 -15.49
N ASN A 178 -3.31 13.58 -15.06
CA ASN A 178 -2.47 12.53 -15.65
C ASN A 178 -0.98 12.93 -15.72
N GLY A 179 -0.29 12.81 -14.60
CA GLY A 179 1.10 13.22 -14.49
C GLY A 179 2.00 12.13 -13.92
N THR A 180 3.17 12.55 -13.47
CA THR A 180 4.13 11.69 -12.77
C THR A 180 4.62 12.39 -11.53
N ILE A 181 4.56 11.70 -10.39
CA ILE A 181 5.23 12.12 -9.17
C ILE A 181 6.66 11.58 -9.23
N LEU A 182 7.62 12.43 -8.89
CA LEU A 182 9.03 12.07 -8.87
C LEU A 182 9.58 12.26 -7.45
N ILE A 183 10.20 11.24 -6.88
CA ILE A 183 11.01 11.38 -5.67
C ILE A 183 12.47 11.17 -6.09
N SER A 184 13.25 12.25 -6.14
CA SER A 184 14.64 12.18 -6.58
C SER A 184 15.61 12.09 -5.42
N GLY A 185 16.66 11.29 -5.59
CA GLY A 185 17.78 11.18 -4.66
C GLY A 185 17.43 10.47 -3.36
N ILE A 186 16.62 9.41 -3.42
CA ILE A 186 16.43 8.51 -2.27
C ILE A 186 17.73 7.73 -2.07
N SER A 187 18.21 7.64 -0.84
CA SER A 187 19.37 6.81 -0.46
C SER A 187 19.06 5.34 -0.75
N GLU A 188 20.00 4.59 -1.29
CA GLU A 188 19.84 3.15 -1.52
C GLU A 188 19.64 2.32 -0.23
N ASP A 189 20.01 2.88 0.93
CA ASP A 189 19.73 2.27 2.24
C ASP A 189 18.26 2.43 2.66
N ASP A 190 17.53 3.34 2.03
CA ASP A 190 16.17 3.68 2.40
C ASP A 190 15.14 3.05 1.42
N ALA A 191 14.22 2.28 1.98
CA ALA A 191 13.02 1.83 1.27
C ALA A 191 12.14 3.04 0.90
N TYR A 192 11.55 3.02 -0.30
CA TYR A 192 10.64 4.09 -0.68
C TYR A 192 9.27 3.93 -0.03
N SER A 193 8.68 5.05 0.36
CA SER A 193 7.35 5.15 0.96
C SER A 193 6.75 6.52 0.67
N VAL A 194 5.67 6.55 -0.10
CA VAL A 194 4.98 7.77 -0.53
C VAL A 194 3.50 7.64 -0.20
N THR A 195 2.94 8.65 0.47
CA THR A 195 1.52 8.73 0.83
C THR A 195 0.91 10.02 0.31
N PHE A 196 -0.42 10.08 0.28
CA PHE A 196 -1.17 11.25 -0.15
C PHE A 196 -2.02 11.78 1.00
N THR A 197 -2.41 13.06 0.96
CA THR A 197 -3.39 13.60 1.91
C THR A 197 -4.82 13.42 1.39
N SER A 198 -5.78 13.48 2.32
CA SER A 198 -7.21 13.53 2.00
C SER A 198 -7.47 14.53 0.87
N PRO A 199 -8.27 14.16 -0.14
CA PRO A 199 -9.17 12.99 -0.21
C PRO A 199 -8.53 11.67 -0.67
N CYS A 200 -7.22 11.64 -0.91
CA CYS A 200 -6.49 10.49 -1.43
C CYS A 200 -5.65 9.76 -0.39
N ASP A 201 -5.94 9.92 0.89
CA ASP A 201 -5.18 9.37 2.02
C ASP A 201 -5.13 7.84 2.10
N ALA A 202 -5.99 7.14 1.35
CA ALA A 202 -5.90 5.70 1.17
C ALA A 202 -4.80 5.26 0.17
N LEU A 203 -4.28 6.17 -0.67
CA LEU A 203 -3.24 5.86 -1.64
C LEU A 203 -1.87 5.79 -0.94
N THR A 204 -1.16 4.70 -1.20
CA THR A 204 0.21 4.47 -0.71
C THR A 204 1.02 3.74 -1.77
N VAL A 205 2.29 4.13 -1.91
CA VAL A 205 3.30 3.47 -2.75
C VAL A 205 4.52 3.20 -1.89
N SER A 206 4.85 1.93 -1.69
CA SER A 206 6.00 1.56 -0.87
C SER A 206 6.64 0.27 -1.35
N GLY A 207 7.96 0.18 -1.21
CA GLY A 207 8.72 -1.00 -1.58
C GLY A 207 10.19 -0.88 -1.16
N ALA A 208 10.93 -1.97 -1.36
CA ALA A 208 12.35 -1.99 -1.05
C ALA A 208 13.14 -1.08 -2.01
N ALA A 209 14.28 -0.57 -1.52
CA ALA A 209 15.24 0.09 -2.39
C ALA A 209 15.74 -0.87 -3.49
N PRO A 210 15.99 -0.39 -4.71
CA PRO A 210 16.71 -1.15 -5.71
C PRO A 210 18.16 -1.39 -5.26
N SER A 211 18.76 -2.48 -5.73
CA SER A 211 20.21 -2.70 -5.54
C SER A 211 20.96 -1.83 -6.56
N CYS A 212 21.58 -0.76 -6.08
CA CYS A 212 22.38 0.16 -6.89
C CYS A 212 23.85 -0.23 -6.92
N GLU A 213 24.13 -1.52 -6.99
CA GLU A 213 25.50 -2.05 -7.04
C GLU A 213 25.86 -2.41 -8.48
N PRO A 214 27.11 -2.16 -8.93
CA PRO A 214 27.56 -2.64 -10.23
C PRO A 214 27.47 -4.16 -10.26
N ALA A 215 27.05 -4.72 -11.39
CA ALA A 215 27.07 -6.16 -11.58
C ALA A 215 28.50 -6.70 -11.32
N PRO A 216 28.65 -7.80 -10.57
CA PRO A 216 29.97 -8.36 -10.29
C PRO A 216 30.69 -8.65 -11.61
N THR A 217 31.89 -8.07 -11.77
CA THR A 217 32.70 -8.33 -12.95
C THR A 217 33.31 -9.73 -12.85
N VAL A 218 32.93 -10.61 -13.76
CA VAL A 218 33.55 -11.93 -13.87
C VAL A 218 34.90 -11.78 -14.56
N ASP A 219 35.99 -11.98 -13.81
CA ASP A 219 37.36 -11.99 -14.32
C ASP A 219 37.94 -13.41 -14.16
N LEU A 220 37.66 -14.27 -15.14
CA LEU A 220 38.17 -15.64 -15.20
C LEU A 220 39.25 -15.74 -16.27
N VAL A 221 40.38 -16.32 -15.90
CA VAL A 221 41.55 -16.48 -16.77
C VAL A 221 41.90 -17.96 -16.85
N ILE A 222 42.07 -18.50 -18.07
CA ILE A 222 42.75 -19.78 -18.24
C ILE A 222 44.22 -19.54 -17.89
N ASN A 223 44.65 -20.03 -16.73
CA ASN A 223 45.95 -19.72 -16.16
C ASN A 223 47.02 -20.71 -16.63
N GLU A 224 46.70 -22.01 -16.64
CA GLU A 224 47.64 -23.06 -17.00
C GLU A 224 46.96 -24.16 -17.82
N VAL A 225 47.69 -24.70 -18.80
CA VAL A 225 47.28 -25.85 -19.60
C VAL A 225 48.46 -26.81 -19.72
N LEU A 226 48.29 -28.03 -19.26
CA LEU A 226 49.20 -29.14 -19.52
C LEU A 226 48.60 -30.02 -20.60
N SER A 227 49.34 -30.24 -21.69
CA SER A 227 48.95 -31.13 -22.78
C SER A 227 50.14 -31.99 -23.19
N ASP A 228 49.89 -33.26 -23.51
CA ASP A 228 50.92 -34.24 -23.88
C ASP A 228 52.16 -34.22 -22.94
N PRO A 229 52.00 -34.53 -21.64
CA PRO A 229 53.10 -34.56 -20.68
C PRO A 229 54.17 -35.64 -20.97
N GLY A 230 53.96 -36.48 -21.99
CA GLY A 230 54.90 -37.49 -22.44
C GLY A 230 55.16 -38.59 -21.41
N THR A 231 56.43 -38.95 -21.20
CA THR A 231 56.84 -40.05 -20.30
C THR A 231 57.51 -39.58 -19.00
N VAL A 232 57.33 -38.30 -18.64
CA VAL A 232 58.15 -37.65 -17.59
C VAL A 232 57.29 -37.15 -16.42
N VAL A 233 56.02 -36.81 -16.67
CA VAL A 233 55.09 -36.35 -15.63
C VAL A 233 53.88 -37.29 -15.57
N ASP A 234 53.73 -37.96 -14.43
CA ASP A 234 52.55 -38.76 -14.05
C ASP A 234 51.74 -37.87 -13.10
N ALA A 235 50.82 -37.08 -13.68
CA ALA A 235 50.15 -35.99 -12.98
C ALA A 235 49.04 -36.52 -12.06
N ASN A 236 48.43 -37.66 -12.40
CA ASN A 236 47.45 -38.32 -11.52
C ASN A 236 48.07 -39.28 -10.50
N GLY A 237 49.34 -39.66 -10.65
CA GLY A 237 50.06 -40.53 -9.73
C GLY A 237 49.61 -41.99 -9.79
N ASP A 238 49.05 -42.46 -10.93
CA ASP A 238 48.59 -43.83 -11.10
C ASP A 238 49.72 -44.83 -11.40
N GLY A 239 50.95 -44.33 -11.56
CA GLY A 239 52.15 -45.11 -11.85
C GLY A 239 52.42 -45.30 -13.35
N THR A 240 51.61 -44.72 -14.23
CA THR A 240 51.73 -44.80 -15.69
C THR A 240 51.72 -43.42 -16.32
N PHE A 241 52.87 -43.03 -16.89
CA PHE A 241 52.92 -41.81 -17.70
C PHE A 241 52.05 -41.92 -18.95
N SER A 242 51.15 -40.97 -19.15
CA SER A 242 50.16 -40.97 -20.22
C SER A 242 50.07 -39.61 -20.91
N SER A 243 50.31 -39.58 -22.22
CA SER A 243 50.11 -38.39 -23.06
C SER A 243 48.64 -38.00 -23.25
N THR A 244 47.70 -38.76 -22.70
CA THR A 244 46.25 -38.56 -22.89
C THR A 244 45.41 -38.71 -21.60
N GLN A 245 46.06 -38.86 -20.43
CA GLN A 245 45.35 -39.06 -19.15
C GLN A 245 46.04 -38.34 -17.99
N ASP A 246 47.03 -37.48 -18.28
CA ASP A 246 47.81 -36.72 -17.29
C ASP A 246 47.72 -35.21 -17.58
N GLU A 247 46.65 -34.77 -18.26
CA GLU A 247 46.49 -33.42 -18.78
C GLU A 247 45.52 -32.62 -17.92
N PHE A 248 45.68 -31.30 -17.91
CA PHE A 248 44.77 -30.43 -17.18
C PHE A 248 44.65 -29.03 -17.78
N VAL A 249 43.55 -28.37 -17.44
CA VAL A 249 43.31 -26.94 -17.64
C VAL A 249 42.97 -26.32 -16.29
N GLU A 250 43.69 -25.27 -15.91
CA GLU A 250 43.41 -24.45 -14.74
C GLU A 250 42.75 -23.12 -15.15
N ILE A 251 41.66 -22.78 -14.48
CA ILE A 251 41.01 -21.47 -14.59
C ILE A 251 41.07 -20.78 -13.23
N VAL A 252 41.59 -19.55 -13.20
CA VAL A 252 41.68 -18.71 -12.00
C VAL A 252 40.58 -17.65 -12.03
N ASN A 253 39.86 -17.49 -10.93
CA ASN A 253 39.02 -16.33 -10.68
C ASN A 253 39.87 -15.20 -10.11
N ASN A 254 40.24 -14.26 -10.97
CA ASN A 254 40.99 -13.06 -10.60
C ASN A 254 40.07 -11.89 -10.18
N GLY A 255 38.75 -12.12 -10.18
CA GLY A 255 37.74 -11.17 -9.72
C GLY A 255 37.64 -11.08 -8.19
N ALA A 256 36.86 -10.10 -7.73
CA ALA A 256 36.64 -9.82 -6.30
C ALA A 256 35.43 -10.57 -5.70
N SER A 257 34.75 -11.41 -6.47
CA SER A 257 33.55 -12.13 -6.03
C SER A 257 33.57 -13.58 -6.53
N ASP A 258 32.87 -14.45 -5.82
CA ASP A 258 32.70 -15.85 -6.19
C ASP A 258 31.95 -15.97 -7.52
N VAL A 259 32.38 -16.89 -8.38
CA VAL A 259 31.77 -17.12 -9.69
C VAL A 259 31.21 -18.53 -9.77
N ASP A 260 29.91 -18.65 -10.04
CA ASP A 260 29.24 -19.92 -10.29
C ASP A 260 29.38 -20.33 -11.76
N LEU A 261 30.12 -21.41 -11.99
CA LEU A 261 30.37 -22.01 -13.30
C LEU A 261 29.32 -23.06 -13.66
N SER A 262 28.26 -23.26 -12.88
CA SER A 262 27.25 -24.29 -13.14
C SER A 262 26.71 -24.23 -14.58
N GLY A 263 26.92 -25.31 -15.34
CA GLY A 263 26.50 -25.40 -16.74
C GLY A 263 27.43 -24.73 -17.76
N TRP A 264 28.50 -24.06 -17.31
CA TRP A 264 29.55 -23.54 -18.19
C TRP A 264 30.33 -24.69 -18.83
N ALA A 265 31.01 -24.42 -19.93
CA ALA A 265 31.63 -25.47 -20.74
C ALA A 265 33.04 -25.13 -21.22
N LEU A 266 33.90 -26.14 -21.21
CA LEU A 266 35.16 -26.14 -21.95
C LEU A 266 34.97 -26.84 -23.30
N ASN A 267 35.35 -26.15 -24.37
CA ASN A 267 35.28 -26.63 -25.73
C ASN A 267 36.66 -26.48 -26.40
N ASP A 268 36.96 -27.35 -27.36
CA ASP A 268 38.06 -27.18 -28.29
C ASP A 268 37.57 -27.20 -29.74
N GLY A 269 38.49 -27.26 -30.71
CA GLY A 269 38.16 -27.33 -32.13
C GLY A 269 37.36 -28.57 -32.57
N ALA A 270 37.25 -29.60 -31.72
CA ALA A 270 36.45 -30.79 -31.91
C ALA A 270 35.13 -30.79 -31.10
N GLY A 271 34.82 -29.70 -30.38
CA GLY A 271 33.54 -29.48 -29.70
C GLY A 271 33.61 -29.55 -28.17
N LEU A 272 32.46 -29.82 -27.55
CA LEU A 272 32.28 -29.85 -26.10
C LEU A 272 33.11 -30.96 -25.43
N LYS A 273 33.90 -30.58 -24.44
CA LYS A 273 34.75 -31.50 -23.66
C LYS A 273 34.30 -31.66 -22.23
N HIS A 274 33.90 -30.57 -21.60
CA HIS A 274 33.48 -30.58 -20.21
C HIS A 274 32.33 -29.60 -20.00
N THR A 275 31.37 -29.99 -19.18
CA THR A 275 30.37 -29.07 -18.60
C THR A 275 30.52 -29.13 -17.09
N PHE A 276 30.69 -27.98 -16.46
CA PHE A 276 30.78 -27.87 -15.02
C PHE A 276 29.45 -28.29 -14.38
N PRO A 277 29.46 -29.22 -13.40
CA PRO A 277 28.25 -29.67 -12.73
C PRO A 277 27.63 -28.55 -11.88
N GLY A 278 26.36 -28.72 -11.50
CA GLY A 278 25.68 -27.77 -10.62
C GLY A 278 26.40 -27.62 -9.27
N GLY A 279 26.54 -26.38 -8.80
CA GLY A 279 27.27 -26.00 -7.59
C GLY A 279 28.78 -25.77 -7.79
N SER A 280 29.26 -25.68 -9.03
CA SER A 280 30.68 -25.41 -9.31
C SER A 280 31.02 -23.94 -9.10
N VAL A 281 31.36 -23.56 -7.86
CA VAL A 281 31.73 -22.18 -7.52
C VAL A 281 33.24 -22.04 -7.39
N VAL A 282 33.80 -21.03 -8.05
CA VAL A 282 35.21 -20.62 -7.90
C VAL A 282 35.23 -19.33 -7.08
N SER A 283 35.68 -19.42 -5.83
CA SER A 283 35.77 -18.24 -4.96
C SER A 283 36.78 -17.21 -5.49
N ALA A 284 36.60 -15.95 -5.09
CA ALA A 284 37.50 -14.86 -5.46
C ALA A 284 38.97 -15.20 -5.12
N GLY A 285 39.87 -15.08 -6.11
CA GLY A 285 41.29 -15.40 -5.97
C GLY A 285 41.64 -16.90 -5.97
N CYS A 286 40.66 -17.79 -6.15
CA CYS A 286 40.87 -19.24 -6.22
C CYS A 286 40.90 -19.76 -7.67
N ALA A 287 41.30 -21.02 -7.83
CA ALA A 287 41.34 -21.72 -9.10
C ALA A 287 40.42 -22.94 -9.11
N VAL A 288 39.99 -23.33 -10.31
CA VAL A 288 39.41 -24.64 -10.60
C VAL A 288 40.27 -25.35 -11.65
N VAL A 289 40.51 -26.63 -11.43
CA VAL A 289 41.31 -27.47 -12.33
C VAL A 289 40.43 -28.56 -12.91
N VAL A 290 40.41 -28.65 -14.24
CA VAL A 290 39.77 -29.75 -14.97
C VAL A 290 40.88 -30.67 -15.46
N PHE A 291 40.89 -31.89 -14.95
CA PHE A 291 41.86 -32.94 -15.25
C PHE A 291 41.22 -34.02 -16.13
N GLY A 292 41.96 -34.60 -17.07
CA GLY A 292 41.48 -35.73 -17.87
C GLY A 292 42.39 -36.18 -19.00
#